data_AF-A0A412Z5P0-F1
#
_entry.id   AF-A0A412Z5P0-F1
#
_cell.length_a   1.000
_cell.length_b   1.000
_cell.length_c   1.000
_cell.angle_alpha   90.00
_cell.angle_beta   90.00
_cell.angle_gamma   90.00
#
_symmetry.space_group_name_H-M   'P 1'
#
loop_
_entity.id
_entity.type
_entity.pdbx_description
1 polymer ?
#
loop_
_entity_poly.entity_id
_entity_poly.type
_entity_poly.pdbx_seq_one_letter_code
_entity_poly.pdbx_strand_id
1 'polypeptide(L)' 'MTTLKAAVVPAKVLKNGKHRIRIAIGHKQETRYIVTRFEIDNTANFKGGQVVGVPDAAHVNAKLGST' A
#
# COMPACT_ATOMS: atom_id res chain seq x y z
N MET A 1 -21.51 2.31 2.26
CA MET A 1 -20.35 2.65 3.10
C MET A 1 -19.11 2.70 2.22
N THR A 2 -18.29 3.75 2.35
CA THR A 2 -17.02 3.87 1.63
C THR A 2 -15.90 3.45 2.55
N THR A 3 -15.00 2.59 2.09
CA THR A 3 -13.82 2.16 2.87
C THR A 3 -12.55 2.58 2.17
N LEU A 4 -11.56 3.05 2.95
CA LEU A 4 -10.22 3.37 2.47
C LEU A 4 -9.22 2.53 3.24
N LYS A 5 -8.35 1.80 2.53
CA LYS A 5 -7.29 0.99 3.14
C LYS A 5 -6.03 1.02 2.29
N ALA A 6 -4.86 1.08 2.92
CA ALA A 6 -3.61 0.84 2.21
C ALA A 6 -3.51 -0.64 1.81
N ALA A 7 -3.01 -0.91 0.61
CA ALA A 7 -2.90 -2.23 0.03
C ALA A 7 -1.70 -2.34 -0.91
N VAL A 8 -1.16 -3.55 -1.03
CA VAL A 8 -0.20 -3.92 -2.06
C VAL A 8 -0.85 -5.00 -2.93
N VAL A 9 -0.69 -4.90 -4.24
CA VAL A 9 -1.21 -5.90 -5.20
C VAL A 9 -0.04 -6.73 -5.71
N PRO A 10 0.19 -7.96 -5.21
CA PRO A 10 1.38 -8.74 -5.53
C PRO A 10 1.55 -9.01 -7.03
N ALA A 11 0.44 -9.22 -7.75
CA ALA A 11 0.44 -9.46 -9.20
C ALA A 11 0.88 -8.25 -10.05
N LYS A 12 1.00 -7.05 -9.46
CA LYS A 12 1.43 -5.84 -10.17
C LYS A 12 2.76 -5.33 -9.64
N VAL A 13 3.79 -6.16 -9.84
CA VAL A 13 5.20 -5.83 -9.61
C VAL A 13 5.66 -4.84 -10.68
N LEU A 14 6.52 -3.90 -10.30
CA LEU A 14 7.19 -3.00 -11.22
C LEU A 14 8.32 -3.72 -11.96
N LYS A 15 8.78 -3.15 -13.09
CA LYS A 15 9.89 -3.71 -13.88
C LYS A 15 11.19 -3.88 -13.07
N ASN A 16 11.37 -3.09 -12.01
CA ASN A 16 12.52 -3.14 -11.11
C ASN A 16 12.36 -4.17 -9.96
N GLY A 17 11.29 -4.99 -9.96
CA GLY A 17 11.02 -5.98 -8.92
C GLY A 17 10.33 -5.44 -7.67
N LYS A 18 10.12 -4.12 -7.55
CA LYS A 18 9.47 -3.50 -6.39
C LYS A 18 7.94 -3.53 -6.51
N HIS A 19 7.27 -3.35 -5.38
CA HIS A 19 5.81 -3.24 -5.30
C HIS A 19 5.38 -1.83 -4.92
N ARG A 20 4.39 -1.27 -5.64
CA ARG A 20 3.75 0.00 -5.25
C ARG A 20 2.66 -0.21 -4.22
N ILE A 21 2.69 0.60 -3.17
CA ILE A 21 1.59 0.74 -2.23
C ILE A 21 0.46 1.54 -2.90
N ARG A 22 -0.77 1.12 -2.66
CA ARG A 22 -1.98 1.72 -3.23
C ARG A 22 -3.00 1.95 -2.13
N ILE A 23 -3.88 2.93 -2.32
CA ILE A 23 -5.05 3.10 -1.47
C ILE A 23 -6.22 2.40 -2.17
N ALA A 24 -6.70 1.32 -1.59
CA ALA A 24 -7.93 0.65 -2.00
C ALA A 24 -9.13 1.47 -1.51
N ILE A 25 -10.01 1.81 -2.44
CA ILE A 25 -11.27 2.51 -2.21
C ILE A 25 -12.39 1.55 -2.53
N GLY A 26 -13.04 1.03 -1.49
CA GLY A 26 -14.26 0.24 -1.63
C GLY A 26 -15.48 1.14 -1.64
N HIS A 27 -16.23 1.19 -2.74
CA HIS A 27 -17.47 1.95 -2.86
C HIS A 27 -18.46 1.23 -3.78
N LYS A 28 -19.74 1.11 -3.36
CA LYS A 28 -20.82 0.47 -4.13
C LYS A 28 -20.43 -0.91 -4.71
N GLN A 29 -19.85 -1.79 -3.88
CA GLN A 29 -19.37 -3.14 -4.26
C GLN A 29 -18.20 -3.15 -5.27
N GLU A 30 -17.66 -1.99 -5.64
CA GLU A 30 -16.47 -1.88 -6.47
C GLU A 30 -15.25 -1.53 -5.61
N THR A 31 -14.08 -2.11 -5.93
CA THR A 31 -12.80 -1.72 -5.33
C THR A 31 -11.93 -1.07 -6.39
N ARG A 32 -11.62 0.21 -6.20
CA ARG A 32 -10.67 0.95 -7.04
C ARG A 32 -9.37 1.19 -6.29
N TYR A 33 -8.30 1.45 -7.01
CA TYR A 33 -6.98 1.67 -6.41
C TYR A 33 -6.41 3.01 -6.84
N ILE A 34 -6.04 3.85 -5.87
CA ILE A 34 -5.18 5.01 -6.10
C ILE A 34 -3.73 4.58 -5.93
N VAL A 35 -2.92 4.81 -6.97
CA VAL A 35 -1.49 4.50 -6.92
C VAL A 35 -0.77 5.57 -6.10
N THR A 36 0.09 5.17 -5.16
CA THR A 36 0.95 6.10 -4.42
C THR A 36 2.37 6.08 -4.98
N ARG A 37 3.19 7.05 -4.56
CA ARG A 37 4.63 7.09 -4.87
C ARG A 37 5.49 6.15 -4.02
N PHE A 38 4.90 5.48 -3.03
CA PHE A 38 5.64 4.63 -2.11
C PHE A 38 5.81 3.23 -2.68
N GLU A 39 7.04 2.74 -2.58
CA GLU A 39 7.43 1.43 -3.09
C GLU A 39 8.10 0.63 -1.98
N ILE A 40 7.91 -0.67 -2.00
CA ILE A 40 8.54 -1.63 -1.10
C ILE A 40 9.23 -2.70 -1.92
N ASP A 41 10.34 -3.23 -1.43
CA ASP A 41 11.12 -4.24 -2.15
C ASP A 41 10.44 -5.62 -2.07
N ASN A 42 9.76 -5.93 -0.96
CA ASN A 42 9.09 -7.21 -0.76
C ASN A 42 7.71 -7.00 -0.13
N THR A 43 6.72 -7.81 -0.52
CA THR A 43 5.40 -7.85 0.10
C THR A 43 5.45 -8.13 1.62
N ALA A 44 6.50 -8.80 2.11
CA ALA A 44 6.72 -9.01 3.55
C ALA A 44 6.91 -7.70 4.34
N ASN A 45 7.37 -6.64 3.68
CA ASN A 45 7.48 -5.29 4.25
C ASN A 45 6.13 -4.56 4.35
N PHE A 46 5.02 -5.21 4.00
CA PHE A 46 3.68 -4.65 4.15
C PHE A 46 2.76 -5.61 4.89
N LYS A 47 2.44 -5.30 6.14
CA LYS A 47 1.66 -6.15 7.03
C LYS A 47 0.54 -5.35 7.67
N GLY A 48 -0.68 -5.88 7.63
CA GLY A 48 -1.83 -5.25 8.29
C GLY A 48 -2.21 -3.87 7.76
N GLY A 49 -1.84 -3.51 6.52
CA GLY A 49 -2.07 -2.17 5.99
C GLY A 49 -0.95 -1.17 6.31
N GLN A 50 0.14 -1.61 6.94
CA GLN A 50 1.27 -0.80 7.33
C GLN A 50 2.57 -1.31 6.70
N VAL A 51 3.48 -0.39 6.42
CA VAL A 51 4.86 -0.68 6.06
C VAL A 51 5.65 -1.06 7.31
N VAL A 52 6.43 -2.13 7.23
CA VAL A 52 7.23 -2.68 8.33
C VAL A 52 8.62 -3.11 7.87
N GLY A 53 9.59 -3.13 8.80
CA GLY A 53 10.93 -3.66 8.52
C GLY A 53 11.75 -2.86 7.50
N VAL A 54 11.43 -1.58 7.31
CA VAL A 54 12.25 -0.63 6.54
C VAL A 54 12.59 0.58 7.41
N PRO A 55 13.76 1.23 7.23
CA PRO A 55 14.19 2.35 8.08
C PRO A 55 13.16 3.50 8.17
N ASP A 56 12.50 3.82 7.06
CA ASP A 56 11.55 4.95 6.99
C ASP A 56 10.08 4.56 7.21
N ALA A 57 9.80 3.37 7.75
CA ALA A 57 8.45 2.81 7.85
C ALA A 57 7.46 3.76 8.53
N ALA A 58 7.86 4.38 9.65
CA ALA A 58 7.01 5.29 10.42
C ALA A 58 6.59 6.53 9.60
N HIS A 59 7.51 7.12 8.83
CA HIS A 59 7.24 8.26 7.97
C HIS A 59 6.32 7.91 6.81
N VAL A 60 6.51 6.73 6.21
CA VAL A 60 5.65 6.24 5.13
C VAL A 60 4.24 5.99 5.66
N ASN A 61 4.09 5.32 6.80
CA ASN A 61 2.80 5.03 7.41
C ASN A 61 2.04 6.31 7.79
N ALA A 62 2.73 7.31 8.35
CA ALA A 62 2.14 8.61 8.65
C ALA A 62 1.58 9.29 7.39
N LYS A 63 2.29 9.20 6.27
CA LYS A 63 1.84 9.79 4.98
C LYS A 63 0.74 8.99 4.30
N LEU A 64 0.65 7.69 4.55
CA LEU A 64 -0.43 6.83 4.05
C LEU A 64 -1.71 6.94 4.89
N GLY A 65 -1.63 7.55 6.09
CA GLY A 65 -2.73 7.56 7.05
C GLY A 65 -2.98 6.19 7.69
N SER A 66 -1.98 5.31 7.69
CA SER A 66 -2.02 4.00 8.33
C SER A 66 -1.48 4.10 9.76
N THR A 67 -2.23 4.79 10.63
CA THR A 67 -2.00 4.79 12.09
C THR A 67 -2.52 3.52 12.73
#